data_AF-U5GYF1-F1
#
_entry.id   AF-U5GYF1-F1
#
_cell.length_a   1.000
_cell.length_b   1.000
_cell.length_c   1.000
_cell.angle_alpha   90.00
_cell.angle_beta   90.00
_cell.angle_gamma   90.00
#
_symmetry.space_group_name_H-M   'P 1'
#
loop_
_entity.id
_entity.type
_entity.pdbx_description
1 polymer ?
#
loop_
_entity_poly.entity_id
_entity_poly.type
_entity_poly.pdbx_seq_one_letter_code
_entity_poly.pdbx_strand_id
1 'polypeptide(L)'
;MSCQDCDNKDAVTSSASTSADTPTSMALLDPTQFVPPTPSSSLPRILIEFCDRCRWLHRATWVQTELFLTFPTTSETGIRAIVLVPRTSPETGGRFRVWIYREGTQGKADLVWDRKIEGGFPELKVLKQRVRDLIAPQQGLGHSDHHKKSKSESEGEPPELPEKDNEPIPAKENEPEQENEQEQKPAVDDYTPRFRC
;
A
#
# COMPACT_ATOMS: atom_id res chain seq x y z
N MET A 1 26.02 16.53 15.05
CA MET A 1 24.89 17.47 15.05
C MET A 1 24.23 17.44 16.42
N SER A 2 24.48 18.47 17.22
CA SER A 2 23.79 18.73 18.49
C SER A 2 22.65 19.70 18.17
N CYS A 3 21.42 19.38 18.55
CA CYS A 3 20.33 20.36 18.49
C CYS A 3 20.61 21.41 19.55
N GLN A 4 20.72 22.67 19.12
CA GLN A 4 20.97 23.81 19.97
C GLN A 4 19.66 24.61 20.04
N ASP A 5 19.15 24.79 21.24
CA ASP A 5 17.96 25.59 21.53
C ASP A 5 18.19 27.07 21.21
N CYS A 6 17.15 27.72 20.70
CA CYS A 6 17.14 29.15 20.44
C CYS A 6 17.07 29.92 21.77
N ASP A 7 18.21 30.45 22.21
CA ASP A 7 18.28 31.52 23.21
C ASP A 7 17.69 32.81 22.61
N ASN A 8 16.47 33.19 23.02
CA ASN A 8 15.97 34.53 22.79
C ASN A 8 16.29 35.40 24.00
N LYS A 9 17.43 36.09 23.94
CA LYS A 9 17.78 37.18 24.86
C LYS A 9 17.28 38.49 24.27
N ASP A 10 16.16 38.98 24.78
CA ASP A 10 15.91 40.41 24.86
C ASP A 10 15.10 40.71 26.13
N ALA A 11 15.67 41.61 26.93
CA ALA A 11 15.19 42.04 28.22
C ALA A 11 13.98 42.97 28.09
N VAL A 12 12.96 42.79 28.93
CA VAL A 12 12.09 43.90 29.35
C VAL A 12 11.82 43.81 30.85
N THR A 13 12.20 44.91 31.50
CA THR A 13 12.13 45.31 32.89
C THR A 13 10.74 45.21 33.51
N SER A 14 10.71 44.88 34.80
CA SER A 14 9.56 44.84 35.71
C SER A 14 8.59 46.01 35.59
N SER A 15 7.29 45.69 35.51
CA SER A 15 6.25 46.46 36.20
C SER A 15 5.10 45.52 36.57
N ALA A 16 4.82 45.46 37.86
CA ALA A 16 3.70 44.71 38.41
C ALA A 16 2.38 45.32 37.90
N SER A 17 1.52 44.48 37.33
CA SER A 17 0.10 44.74 37.26
C SER A 17 -0.68 43.44 37.44
N THR A 18 -1.55 43.49 38.42
CA THR A 18 -2.40 42.44 38.93
C THR A 18 -3.44 42.04 37.88
N SER A 19 -3.47 40.78 37.48
CA SER A 19 -4.71 40.10 37.09
C SER A 19 -4.54 38.60 37.35
N ALA A 20 -5.42 38.09 38.20
CA ALA A 20 -5.56 36.68 38.49
C ALA A 20 -6.24 36.00 37.30
N ASP A 21 -5.55 35.05 36.67
CA ASP A 21 -6.15 33.90 35.99
C ASP A 21 -5.04 32.92 35.59
N THR A 22 -4.67 31.99 36.49
CA THR A 22 -3.89 30.81 36.09
C THR A 22 -4.15 29.63 37.03
N PRO A 23 -5.20 28.82 36.78
CA PRO A 23 -5.22 27.43 37.24
C PRO A 23 -5.07 26.42 36.08
N THR A 24 -5.17 26.84 34.81
CA THR A 24 -5.22 25.92 33.66
C THR A 24 -3.85 25.38 33.24
N SER A 25 -2.76 26.12 33.48
CA SER A 25 -1.43 25.78 32.94
C SER A 25 -0.79 24.55 33.61
N MET A 26 -0.96 24.36 34.92
CA MET A 26 -0.37 23.19 35.61
C MET A 26 -1.11 21.88 35.35
N ALA A 27 -2.40 21.93 35.01
CA ALA A 27 -3.20 20.73 34.75
C ALA A 27 -2.79 20.01 33.45
N LEU A 28 -2.30 20.74 32.43
CA LEU A 28 -1.91 20.16 31.15
C LEU A 28 -0.66 19.28 31.21
N LEU A 29 0.14 19.40 32.26
CA LEU A 29 1.39 18.63 32.46
C LEU A 29 1.25 17.53 33.50
N ASP A 30 0.05 17.33 34.07
CA ASP A 30 -0.22 16.33 35.10
C ASP A 30 -0.46 14.94 34.47
N PRO A 31 0.48 13.97 34.62
CA PRO A 31 0.34 12.65 34.01
C PRO A 31 -0.81 11.84 34.60
N THR A 32 -1.35 12.22 35.77
CA THR A 32 -2.49 11.53 36.38
C THR A 32 -3.80 11.79 35.64
N GLN A 33 -3.84 12.82 34.78
CA GLN A 33 -5.00 13.18 33.97
C GLN A 33 -4.95 12.54 32.56
N PHE A 34 -3.86 11.85 32.20
CA PHE A 34 -3.72 11.27 30.88
C PHE A 34 -4.57 9.99 30.75
N VAL A 35 -5.53 10.01 29.82
CA VAL A 35 -6.36 8.84 29.49
C VAL A 35 -5.80 8.18 28.22
N PRO A 36 -5.45 6.87 28.25
CA PRO A 36 -4.93 6.20 27.07
C PRO A 36 -6.02 6.06 25.99
N PRO A 37 -5.67 6.25 24.70
CA PRO A 37 -6.63 6.06 23.62
C PRO A 37 -7.00 4.58 23.48
N THR A 38 -8.28 4.29 23.26
CA THR A 38 -8.77 2.93 23.04
C THR A 38 -8.83 2.62 21.53
N PRO A 39 -8.05 1.66 21.02
CA PRO A 39 -7.93 1.43 19.58
C PRO A 39 -9.13 0.68 18.96
N SER A 40 -10.03 0.11 19.77
CA SER A 40 -11.18 -0.69 19.32
C SER A 40 -12.38 0.12 18.87
N SER A 41 -12.47 1.39 19.25
CA SER A 41 -13.63 2.26 18.99
C SER A 41 -13.50 3.10 17.73
N SER A 42 -12.30 3.21 17.14
CA SER A 42 -12.06 4.09 16.00
C SER A 42 -12.06 3.32 14.67
N LEU A 43 -13.03 3.64 13.82
CA LEU A 43 -13.20 3.11 12.46
C LEU A 43 -13.26 4.28 11.46
N PRO A 44 -12.80 4.12 10.21
CA PRO A 44 -12.14 2.96 9.63
C PRO A 44 -10.72 2.71 10.18
N ARG A 45 -10.35 1.43 10.33
CA ARG A 45 -9.05 1.01 10.87
C ARG A 45 -8.39 -0.03 9.99
N ILE A 46 -7.09 0.12 9.73
CA ILE A 46 -6.31 -0.80 8.90
C ILE A 46 -5.36 -1.62 9.78
N LEU A 47 -5.22 -2.91 9.48
CA LEU A 47 -4.19 -3.77 10.05
C LEU A 47 -3.25 -4.22 8.95
N ILE A 48 -1.95 -4.03 9.17
CA ILE A 48 -0.89 -4.50 8.26
C ILE A 48 -0.13 -5.62 8.97
N GLU A 49 -0.42 -6.87 8.60
CA GLU A 49 0.37 -8.02 9.04
C GLU A 49 1.60 -8.16 8.17
N PHE A 50 2.78 -8.30 8.77
CA PHE A 50 4.01 -8.53 8.02
C PHE A 50 4.92 -9.55 8.71
N CYS A 51 5.69 -10.27 7.90
CA CYS A 51 6.76 -11.14 8.36
C CYS A 51 7.91 -10.30 8.92
N ASP A 52 8.12 -10.36 10.24
CA ASP A 52 9.18 -9.59 10.91
C ASP A 52 10.57 -10.14 10.57
N ARG A 53 10.70 -11.47 10.52
CA ARG A 53 11.92 -12.19 10.10
C ARG A 53 12.39 -11.83 8.68
N CYS A 54 11.49 -11.35 7.84
CA CYS A 54 11.75 -10.98 6.45
C CYS A 54 12.26 -9.53 6.31
N ARG A 55 12.39 -8.79 7.42
CA ARG A 55 12.77 -7.36 7.46
C ARG A 55 11.82 -6.47 6.66
N TRP A 56 10.52 -6.76 6.69
CA TRP A 56 9.51 -6.01 5.94
C TRP A 56 8.85 -4.87 6.70
N LEU A 57 9.27 -4.61 7.94
CA LEU A 57 8.79 -3.47 8.74
C LEU A 57 8.85 -2.17 7.93
N HIS A 58 9.97 -1.90 7.26
CA HIS A 58 10.15 -0.65 6.51
C HIS A 58 9.15 -0.48 5.35
N ARG A 59 8.73 -1.59 4.71
CA ARG A 59 7.67 -1.56 3.69
C ARG A 59 6.30 -1.35 4.32
N ALA A 60 6.04 -1.99 5.46
CA ALA A 60 4.78 -1.83 6.20
C ALA A 60 4.61 -0.38 6.69
N THR A 61 5.66 0.23 7.25
CA THR A 61 5.68 1.64 7.66
C THR A 61 5.47 2.58 6.48
N TRP A 62 6.14 2.35 5.35
CA TRP A 62 5.94 3.18 4.16
C TRP A 62 4.49 3.12 3.66
N VAL A 63 3.90 1.92 3.57
CA VAL A 63 2.49 1.77 3.22
C VAL A 63 1.57 2.48 4.22
N GLN A 64 1.84 2.39 5.52
CA GLN A 64 1.11 3.11 6.56
C GLN A 64 1.16 4.63 6.34
N THR A 65 2.35 5.20 6.11
CA THR A 65 2.52 6.63 5.87
C THR A 65 1.74 7.07 4.64
N GLU A 66 1.84 6.33 3.53
CA GLU A 66 1.13 6.63 2.29
C GLU A 66 -0.39 6.61 2.44
N LEU A 67 -0.92 5.69 3.23
CA LEU A 67 -2.34 5.59 3.52
C LEU A 67 -2.83 6.77 4.37
N PHE A 68 -2.10 7.15 5.42
CA PHE A 68 -2.46 8.32 6.23
C PHE A 68 -2.40 9.64 5.46
N LEU A 69 -1.41 9.80 4.57
CA LEU A 69 -1.31 10.98 3.71
C LEU A 69 -2.47 11.06 2.70
N THR A 70 -2.95 9.91 2.22
CA THR A 70 -4.03 9.85 1.23
C THR A 70 -5.41 10.01 1.86
N PHE A 71 -5.60 9.44 3.06
CA PHE A 71 -6.87 9.42 3.78
C PHE A 71 -6.68 10.07 5.16
N PRO A 72 -6.59 11.41 5.22
CA PRO A 72 -6.26 12.13 6.44
C PRO A 72 -7.33 11.93 7.51
N THR A 73 -6.90 11.88 8.78
CA THR A 73 -7.78 11.64 9.93
C THR A 73 -8.83 12.73 10.15
N THR A 74 -8.62 13.91 9.57
CA THR A 74 -9.53 15.07 9.62
C THR A 74 -10.76 14.91 8.70
N SER A 75 -10.70 14.00 7.72
CA SER A 75 -11.84 13.70 6.84
C SER A 75 -12.84 12.79 7.56
N GLU A 76 -14.14 13.00 7.31
CA GLU A 76 -15.21 12.15 7.82
C GLU A 76 -14.96 10.66 7.49
N THR A 77 -14.55 10.37 6.26
CA THR A 77 -14.24 9.02 5.75
C THR A 77 -12.77 8.62 5.91
N GLY A 78 -11.95 9.44 6.58
CA GLY A 78 -10.51 9.24 6.72
C GLY A 78 -10.14 8.06 7.63
N ILE A 79 -8.94 7.50 7.45
CA ILE A 79 -8.48 6.39 8.29
C ILE A 79 -8.23 6.91 9.71
N ARG A 80 -8.79 6.27 10.73
CA ARG A 80 -8.60 6.67 12.14
C ARG A 80 -7.36 6.04 12.77
N ALA A 81 -7.04 4.82 12.38
CA ALA A 81 -5.90 4.10 12.91
C ALA A 81 -5.33 3.09 11.90
N ILE A 82 -4.02 2.91 11.93
CA ILE A 82 -3.31 1.85 11.21
C ILE A 82 -2.43 1.13 12.22
N VAL A 83 -2.62 -0.18 12.35
CA VAL A 83 -1.88 -1.03 13.28
C VAL A 83 -0.92 -1.92 12.49
N LEU A 84 0.36 -1.85 12.83
CA LEU A 84 1.38 -2.76 12.30
C LEU A 84 1.45 -4.00 13.20
N VAL A 85 1.26 -5.19 12.61
CA VAL A 85 1.23 -6.46 13.34
C VAL A 85 2.41 -7.33 12.89
N PRO A 86 3.52 -7.34 13.63
CA PRO A 86 4.65 -8.20 13.32
C PRO A 86 4.26 -9.67 13.53
N ARG A 87 4.66 -10.52 12.58
CA ARG A 87 4.46 -11.97 12.63
C ARG A 87 5.82 -12.67 12.63
N THR A 88 6.08 -13.43 13.69
CA THR A 88 7.36 -14.11 13.92
C THR A 88 7.27 -15.63 13.75
N SER A 89 6.06 -16.19 13.77
CA SER A 89 5.84 -17.65 13.62
C SER A 89 6.32 -18.14 12.23
N PRO A 90 6.99 -19.30 12.15
CA PRO A 90 7.39 -19.91 10.87
C PRO A 90 6.23 -20.11 9.88
N GLU A 91 5.04 -20.47 10.36
CA GLU A 91 3.83 -20.65 9.55
C GLU A 91 3.38 -19.35 8.87
N THR A 92 3.70 -18.22 9.49
CA THR A 92 3.44 -16.88 8.99
C THR A 92 4.61 -16.30 8.18
N GLY A 93 5.59 -17.14 7.85
CA GLY A 93 6.73 -16.78 7.00
C GLY A 93 6.28 -16.18 5.66
N GLY A 94 6.90 -15.05 5.30
CA GLY A 94 6.62 -14.34 4.06
C GLY A 94 5.19 -13.77 3.95
N ARG A 95 4.47 -13.62 5.08
CA ARG A 95 3.15 -12.97 5.10
C ARG A 95 3.30 -11.46 4.95
N PHE A 96 2.48 -10.88 4.07
CA PHE A 96 2.24 -9.44 4.02
C PHE A 96 0.77 -9.26 3.65
N ARG A 97 -0.06 -8.82 4.60
CA ARG A 97 -1.52 -8.67 4.42
C ARG A 97 -1.97 -7.30 4.89
N VAL A 98 -2.90 -6.72 4.16
CA VAL A 98 -3.58 -5.48 4.52
C VAL A 98 -5.05 -5.79 4.72
N TRP A 99 -5.54 -5.54 5.93
CA TRP A 99 -6.93 -5.73 6.34
C TRP A 99 -7.57 -4.39 6.67
N ILE A 100 -8.88 -4.29 6.48
CA ILE A 100 -9.64 -3.12 6.88
C ILE A 100 -10.86 -3.49 7.72
N TYR A 101 -11.04 -2.76 8.80
CA TYR A 101 -12.25 -2.76 9.62
C TYR A 101 -12.99 -1.47 9.32
N ARG A 102 -14.28 -1.59 9.00
CA ARG A 102 -15.16 -0.47 8.68
C ARG A 102 -16.48 -0.61 9.41
N GLU A 103 -17.19 0.50 9.54
CA GLU A 103 -18.49 0.50 10.20
C GLU A 103 -19.49 -0.40 9.44
N GLY A 104 -20.44 -1.00 10.17
CA GLY A 104 -21.44 -1.90 9.59
C GLY A 104 -20.97 -3.34 9.30
N THR A 105 -19.69 -3.68 9.49
CA THR A 105 -19.17 -5.05 9.25
C THR A 105 -19.29 -5.99 10.45
N GLN A 106 -19.96 -5.58 11.53
CA GLN A 106 -20.12 -6.37 12.76
C GLN A 106 -18.79 -6.93 13.32
N GLY A 107 -17.70 -6.17 13.18
CA GLY A 107 -16.37 -6.58 13.65
C GLY A 107 -15.60 -7.51 12.69
N LYS A 108 -16.13 -7.80 11.50
CA LYS A 108 -15.41 -8.55 10.47
C LYS A 108 -14.41 -7.65 9.73
N ALA A 109 -13.23 -8.18 9.45
CA ALA A 109 -12.24 -7.52 8.61
C ALA A 109 -12.38 -7.92 7.14
N ASP A 110 -12.29 -6.94 6.24
CA ASP A 110 -12.18 -7.18 4.79
C ASP A 110 -10.70 -7.26 4.40
N LEU A 111 -10.34 -8.27 3.59
CA LEU A 111 -8.97 -8.42 3.08
C LEU A 111 -8.79 -7.51 1.86
N VAL A 112 -7.87 -6.55 1.97
CA VAL A 112 -7.57 -5.59 0.89
C VAL A 112 -6.44 -6.10 -0.01
N TRP A 113 -5.43 -6.72 0.61
CA TRP A 113 -4.25 -7.24 -0.08
C TRP A 113 -3.65 -8.45 0.65
N ASP A 114 -3.22 -9.47 -0.09
CA ASP A 114 -2.34 -10.52 0.41
C ASP A 114 -1.24 -10.78 -0.62
N ARG A 115 0.03 -10.67 -0.19
CA ARG A 115 1.19 -10.92 -1.05
C ARG A 115 1.16 -12.29 -1.73
N LYS A 116 0.68 -13.33 -1.05
CA LYS A 116 0.65 -14.69 -1.64
C LYS A 116 -0.43 -14.83 -2.70
N ILE A 117 -1.54 -14.11 -2.56
CA ILE A 117 -2.67 -14.15 -3.49
C ILE A 117 -2.39 -13.27 -4.71
N GLU A 118 -1.86 -12.07 -4.48
CA GLU A 118 -1.60 -11.06 -5.51
C GLU A 118 -0.22 -11.23 -6.18
N GLY A 119 0.58 -12.21 -5.75
CA GLY A 119 1.91 -12.49 -6.33
C GLY A 119 2.99 -11.44 -6.01
N GLY A 120 2.75 -10.51 -5.09
CA GLY A 120 3.69 -9.41 -4.86
C GLY A 120 3.32 -8.46 -3.72
N PHE A 121 4.15 -7.44 -3.53
CA PHE A 121 3.81 -6.34 -2.64
C PHE A 121 2.75 -5.44 -3.28
N PRO A 122 1.93 -4.73 -2.47
CA PRO A 122 0.94 -3.82 -3.01
C PRO A 122 1.58 -2.71 -3.81
N GLU A 123 1.14 -2.55 -5.06
CA GLU A 123 1.33 -1.30 -5.77
C GLU A 123 0.47 -0.22 -5.12
N LEU A 124 1.10 0.90 -4.72
CA LEU A 124 0.41 1.94 -3.96
C LEU A 124 -0.86 2.46 -4.64
N LYS A 125 -0.84 2.61 -5.96
CA LYS A 125 -1.99 3.09 -6.72
C LYS A 125 -3.18 2.15 -6.54
N VAL A 126 -2.97 0.85 -6.76
CA VAL A 126 -4.00 -0.18 -6.64
C VAL A 126 -4.47 -0.31 -5.19
N LEU A 127 -3.55 -0.28 -4.23
CA LEU A 127 -3.91 -0.35 -2.82
C LEU A 127 -4.77 0.83 -2.37
N LYS A 128 -4.40 2.06 -2.75
CA LYS A 128 -5.18 3.28 -2.44
C LYS A 128 -6.57 3.22 -3.07
N GLN A 129 -6.68 2.75 -4.32
CA GLN A 129 -7.97 2.53 -4.98
C GLN A 129 -8.83 1.53 -4.18
N ARG A 130 -8.32 0.33 -3.87
CA ARG A 130 -9.07 -0.69 -3.12
C ARG A 130 -9.49 -0.20 -1.74
N VAL A 131 -8.63 0.54 -1.03
CA VAL A 131 -8.98 1.12 0.27
C VAL A 131 -10.08 2.17 0.11
N ARG A 132 -9.97 3.08 -0.85
CA ARG A 132 -10.99 4.08 -1.13
C ARG A 132 -12.34 3.42 -1.44
N ASP A 133 -12.36 2.42 -2.31
CA ASP A 133 -13.61 1.79 -2.73
C ASP A 133 -14.38 1.19 -1.52
N LEU A 134 -13.69 0.89 -0.42
CA LEU A 134 -14.27 0.39 0.83
C LEU A 134 -14.66 1.49 1.84
N ILE A 135 -13.96 2.62 1.91
CA ILE A 135 -14.18 3.67 2.92
C ILE A 135 -14.83 4.96 2.39
N ALA A 136 -14.60 5.29 1.13
CA ALA A 136 -14.97 6.57 0.53
C ALA A 136 -15.19 6.42 -0.99
N PRO A 137 -16.17 5.62 -1.44
CA PRO A 137 -16.35 5.32 -2.87
C PRO A 137 -16.64 6.57 -3.73
N GLN A 138 -17.13 7.65 -3.11
CA GLN A 138 -17.42 8.93 -3.78
C GLN A 138 -16.21 9.88 -3.85
N GLN A 139 -15.09 9.56 -3.20
CA GLN A 139 -13.91 10.43 -3.14
C GLN A 139 -13.00 10.20 -4.36
N GLY A 140 -12.80 11.22 -5.19
CA GLY A 140 -11.83 11.14 -6.28
C GLY A 140 -10.39 11.09 -5.76
N LEU A 141 -9.57 10.15 -6.25
CA LEU A 141 -8.14 10.04 -5.92
C LEU A 141 -7.22 10.77 -6.93
N GLY A 142 -7.77 11.67 -7.75
CA GLY A 142 -7.03 12.38 -8.79
C GLY A 142 -6.36 11.42 -9.80
N HIS A 143 -5.05 11.55 -10.02
CA HIS A 143 -4.29 10.69 -10.94
C HIS A 143 -4.27 9.20 -10.57
N SER A 144 -4.59 8.88 -9.32
CA SER A 144 -4.72 7.49 -8.89
C SER A 144 -6.05 6.88 -9.32
N ASP A 145 -6.99 7.61 -9.94
CA ASP A 145 -8.36 7.16 -10.25
C ASP A 145 -8.63 6.80 -11.72
N HIS A 146 -7.61 6.70 -12.57
CA HIS A 146 -7.86 6.36 -13.97
C HIS A 146 -8.22 4.90 -14.17
N HIS A 147 -9.53 4.62 -14.24
CA HIS A 147 -10.10 3.44 -14.85
C HIS A 147 -9.71 3.39 -16.33
N LYS A 148 -8.97 2.36 -16.74
CA LYS A 148 -8.97 1.90 -18.14
C LYS A 148 -10.40 1.43 -18.44
N LYS A 149 -11.20 2.26 -19.13
CA LYS A 149 -12.32 1.74 -19.90
C LYS A 149 -11.72 0.92 -21.04
N SER A 150 -11.74 -0.42 -20.91
CA SER A 150 -11.61 -1.30 -22.06
C SER A 150 -12.75 -0.97 -23.02
N LYS A 151 -12.38 -0.43 -24.18
CA LYS A 151 -13.26 -0.07 -25.29
C LYS A 151 -13.99 -1.34 -25.75
N SER A 152 -15.30 -1.40 -25.53
CA SER A 152 -16.19 -2.30 -26.28
C SER A 152 -16.51 -1.60 -27.60
N GLU A 153 -15.78 -1.93 -28.65
CA GLU A 153 -16.23 -1.64 -30.02
C GLU A 153 -17.17 -2.77 -30.44
N SER A 154 -18.44 -2.40 -30.58
CA SER A 154 -19.49 -3.14 -31.27
C SER A 154 -19.62 -2.55 -32.67
N GLU A 155 -20.08 -3.42 -33.56
CA GLU A 155 -20.18 -3.34 -35.02
C GLU A 155 -20.92 -2.11 -35.57
N GLY A 156 -20.59 -1.74 -36.81
CA GLY A 156 -21.32 -0.77 -37.64
C GLY A 156 -20.67 -0.61 -39.02
N GLU A 157 -21.23 -1.28 -40.03
CA GLU A 157 -20.90 -1.28 -41.48
C GLU A 157 -21.89 -0.37 -42.27
N PRO A 158 -21.77 -0.02 -43.58
CA PRO A 158 -20.67 0.44 -44.48
C PRO A 158 -20.99 1.83 -45.15
N PRO A 159 -20.19 2.31 -46.15
CA PRO A 159 -20.70 2.25 -47.54
C PRO A 159 -19.66 1.88 -48.64
N GLU A 160 -20.20 1.46 -49.79
CA GLU A 160 -19.62 0.88 -51.03
C GLU A 160 -18.53 1.69 -51.80
N LEU A 161 -17.50 0.93 -52.24
CA LEU A 161 -16.88 0.75 -53.59
C LEU A 161 -16.48 1.97 -54.47
N PRO A 162 -15.35 1.91 -55.23
CA PRO A 162 -15.27 1.08 -56.44
C PRO A 162 -14.00 0.23 -56.62
N GLU A 163 -14.24 -0.91 -57.27
CA GLU A 163 -13.31 -1.90 -57.81
C GLU A 163 -12.30 -1.30 -58.81
N LYS A 164 -11.06 -1.81 -58.80
CA LYS A 164 -10.25 -1.97 -60.02
C LYS A 164 -9.34 -3.19 -59.92
N ASP A 165 -9.39 -3.92 -61.02
CA ASP A 165 -8.77 -5.20 -61.35
C ASP A 165 -7.23 -5.16 -61.40
N ASN A 166 -6.58 -6.24 -60.99
CA ASN A 166 -5.70 -7.05 -61.86
C ASN A 166 -5.01 -8.20 -61.09
N GLU A 167 -5.50 -9.42 -61.34
CA GLU A 167 -4.77 -10.59 -61.91
C GLU A 167 -3.42 -11.12 -61.33
N PRO A 168 -3.07 -12.42 -61.55
CA PRO A 168 -2.90 -13.34 -60.41
C PRO A 168 -1.61 -14.23 -60.44
N ILE A 169 -1.51 -15.15 -59.46
CA ILE A 169 -0.75 -16.45 -59.47
C ILE A 169 0.76 -16.40 -59.06
N PRO A 170 1.39 -17.45 -58.45
CA PRO A 170 0.88 -18.69 -57.82
C PRO A 170 1.37 -18.97 -56.38
N ALA A 171 0.63 -19.86 -55.72
CA ALA A 171 1.10 -20.71 -54.62
C ALA A 171 2.20 -21.69 -55.07
N LYS A 172 3.15 -21.99 -54.18
CA LYS A 172 3.87 -23.26 -54.22
C LYS A 172 3.74 -23.96 -52.87
N GLU A 173 3.25 -25.17 -52.98
CA GLU A 173 2.98 -26.18 -51.98
C GLU A 173 4.25 -26.94 -51.52
N ASN A 174 4.12 -27.56 -50.34
CA ASN A 174 4.67 -28.85 -49.88
C ASN A 174 6.17 -28.96 -49.53
N GLU A 175 6.56 -29.12 -48.25
CA GLU A 175 6.63 -30.34 -47.39
C GLU A 175 8.10 -30.85 -47.30
N PRO A 176 8.47 -31.86 -46.49
CA PRO A 176 8.74 -31.85 -45.04
C PRO A 176 10.20 -32.32 -44.71
N GLU A 177 10.46 -32.74 -43.45
CA GLU A 177 11.61 -33.56 -42.97
C GLU A 177 12.95 -32.79 -42.75
N GLN A 178 13.81 -33.07 -41.75
CA GLN A 178 13.98 -34.20 -40.83
C GLN A 178 14.91 -33.81 -39.65
N GLU A 179 14.95 -34.71 -38.68
CA GLU A 179 15.70 -34.85 -37.41
C GLU A 179 17.19 -34.44 -37.37
N ASN A 180 17.65 -34.03 -36.17
CA ASN A 180 18.81 -34.61 -35.46
C ASN A 180 18.90 -33.97 -34.04
N GLU A 181 18.41 -34.62 -32.98
CA GLU A 181 19.13 -35.53 -32.07
C GLU A 181 20.34 -34.93 -31.31
N GLN A 182 20.29 -35.11 -29.96
CA GLN A 182 21.40 -35.33 -29.01
C GLN A 182 22.55 -34.29 -28.97
N GLU A 183 23.07 -33.78 -27.86
CA GLU A 183 23.29 -34.23 -26.48
C GLU A 183 24.34 -33.21 -25.94
N GLN A 184 24.35 -32.71 -24.70
CA GLN A 184 24.98 -33.35 -23.54
C GLN A 184 24.97 -32.34 -22.37
N LYS A 185 24.62 -32.81 -21.17
CA LYS A 185 24.89 -32.11 -19.89
C LYS A 185 26.34 -32.35 -19.46
N PRO A 186 26.99 -31.37 -18.82
CA PRO A 186 27.92 -31.64 -17.71
C PRO A 186 27.35 -31.01 -16.43
N ALA A 187 27.14 -31.80 -15.37
CA ALA A 187 28.12 -32.20 -14.34
C ALA A 187 28.02 -31.27 -13.13
N VAL A 188 27.80 -31.91 -11.99
CA VAL A 188 27.38 -31.37 -10.70
C VAL A 188 28.60 -30.79 -10.00
N ASP A 189 28.59 -29.50 -9.67
CA ASP A 189 29.65 -28.91 -8.85
C ASP A 189 29.34 -29.02 -7.36
N ASP A 190 30.36 -29.54 -6.69
CA ASP A 190 30.49 -29.99 -5.32
C ASP A 190 30.43 -28.81 -4.31
N TYR A 191 29.32 -28.68 -3.58
CA TYR A 191 29.20 -27.67 -2.50
C TYR A 191 29.69 -28.26 -1.18
N THR A 192 31.00 -28.23 -0.95
CA THR A 192 31.58 -28.43 0.39
C THR A 192 31.45 -27.18 1.25
N PRO A 193 30.77 -27.22 2.42
CA PRO A 193 30.79 -26.12 3.37
C PRO A 193 32.06 -26.19 4.23
N ARG A 194 32.97 -25.23 4.07
CA ARG A 194 34.08 -25.03 5.00
C ARG A 194 33.56 -24.47 6.33
N PHE A 195 33.44 -25.33 7.33
CA PHE A 195 33.42 -24.90 8.73
C PHE A 195 34.82 -24.41 9.12
N ARG A 196 34.94 -23.16 9.54
CA ARG A 196 36.09 -22.65 10.29
C ARG A 196 35.69 -22.59 11.76
N CYS A 197 36.49 -23.24 12.61
CA CYS A 197 36.47 -23.12 14.07
C CYS A 197 36.85 -21.71 14.52
#